data_AF-A0AAW0LTK4-F1
#
_entry.id   AF-A0AAW0LTK4-F1
#
_cell.length_a   1.000
_cell.length_b   1.000
_cell.length_c   1.000
_cell.angle_alpha   90.00
_cell.angle_beta   90.00
_cell.angle_gamma   90.00
#
_symmetry.space_group_name_H-M   'P 1'
#
loop_
_entity.id
_entity.type
_entity.pdbx_description
1 polymer ?
#
loop_
_entity_poly.entity_id
_entity_poly.type
_entity_poly.pdbx_seq_one_letter_code
_entity_poly.pdbx_strand_id
1 'polypeptide(L)'
;MIFFFFGLNVSRNIANKVRSNVTLLIINKLLGLNTLGISLVCLDFAPYDPNPSHTHPYNTKHLVVKDGTFLVGFVTSNPNKLFTKVLNKGHFFIFPIGLLFTSNLT
;
A
#
# COMPACT_ATOMS: atom_id res chain seq x y z
N MET A 1 -8.80 0.31 25.75
CA MET A 1 -8.01 0.62 24.53
C MET A 1 -8.04 -0.61 23.62
N ILE A 2 -8.38 -0.45 22.34
CA ILE A 2 -8.60 -1.60 21.43
C ILE A 2 -7.32 -1.85 20.62
N PHE A 3 -6.81 -3.08 20.66
CA PHE A 3 -5.60 -3.55 19.94
C PHE A 3 -5.93 -4.62 18.88
N PHE A 4 -7.21 -4.77 18.53
CA PHE A 4 -7.68 -5.80 17.61
C PHE A 4 -8.55 -5.20 16.51
N PHE A 5 -8.39 -5.71 15.29
CA PHE A 5 -9.26 -5.40 14.15
C PHE A 5 -9.51 -6.68 13.34
N PHE A 6 -10.75 -6.92 12.94
CA PHE A 6 -11.14 -8.04 12.09
C PHE A 6 -11.58 -7.54 10.70
N GLY A 7 -11.42 -8.37 9.67
CA GLY A 7 -11.99 -8.11 8.34
C GLY A 7 -11.04 -7.48 7.30
N LEU A 8 -9.72 -7.39 7.56
CA LEU A 8 -8.74 -7.04 6.51
C LEU A 8 -8.64 -8.09 5.40
N ASN A 9 -9.07 -9.32 5.70
CA ASN A 9 -9.14 -10.40 4.72
C ASN A 9 -10.34 -10.26 3.76
N VAL A 10 -11.29 -9.36 4.03
CA VAL A 10 -12.48 -9.18 3.20
C VAL A 10 -12.20 -8.11 2.14
N SER A 11 -12.28 -8.49 0.87
CA SER A 11 -12.13 -7.56 -0.25
C SER A 11 -13.27 -6.54 -0.25
N ARG A 12 -12.96 -5.28 -0.53
CA ARG A 12 -13.93 -4.19 -0.54
C ARG A 12 -14.47 -3.92 -1.93
N ASN A 13 -15.64 -3.27 -1.98
CA ASN A 13 -16.26 -2.88 -3.24
C ASN A 13 -15.37 -1.85 -3.97
N ILE A 14 -15.01 -2.18 -5.21
CA ILE A 14 -14.22 -1.38 -6.15
C ILE A 14 -15.06 -0.83 -7.32
N ALA A 15 -16.38 -1.04 -7.33
CA ALA A 15 -17.30 -0.47 -8.31
C ALA A 15 -17.56 1.03 -8.02
N ASN A 16 -16.51 1.84 -8.14
CA ASN A 16 -16.53 3.28 -7.97
C ASN A 16 -15.68 3.97 -9.05
N LYS A 17 -15.76 5.30 -9.16
CA LYS A 17 -15.07 6.06 -10.23
C LYS A 17 -13.55 5.92 -10.22
N VAL A 18 -12.95 5.66 -9.06
CA VAL A 18 -11.49 5.48 -8.88
C VAL A 18 -11.07 4.01 -8.92
N ARG A 19 -12.04 3.10 -9.08
CA ARG A 19 -11.87 1.65 -9.27
C ARG A 19 -10.93 0.98 -8.26
N SER A 20 -10.92 1.51 -7.05
CA SER A 20 -10.06 1.06 -5.96
C SER A 20 -10.72 1.32 -4.61
N ASN A 21 -10.25 0.64 -3.58
CA ASN A 21 -10.68 0.84 -2.21
C ASN A 21 -9.48 0.84 -1.26
N VAL A 22 -9.51 1.74 -0.28
CA VAL A 22 -8.46 1.89 0.72
C VAL A 22 -9.06 1.70 2.11
N THR A 23 -8.75 0.58 2.76
CA THR A 23 -9.08 0.36 4.16
C THR A 23 -7.90 0.77 5.03
N LEU A 24 -8.02 1.91 5.72
CA LEU A 24 -7.00 2.44 6.62
C LEU A 24 -7.15 1.93 8.06
N LEU A 25 -6.06 1.45 8.62
CA LEU A 25 -5.87 1.15 10.04
C LEU A 25 -4.83 2.09 10.61
N ILE A 26 -5.32 3.25 11.05
CA ILE A 26 -4.57 4.32 11.72
C ILE A 26 -5.16 4.56 13.11
N ILE A 27 -4.55 5.44 13.91
CA ILE A 27 -4.94 5.72 15.31
C ILE A 27 -6.45 6.02 15.44
N ASN A 28 -7.05 6.70 14.45
CA ASN A 28 -8.49 7.02 14.44
C ASN A 28 -9.41 5.80 14.28
N LYS A 29 -8.89 4.67 13.82
CA LYS A 29 -9.63 3.41 13.61
C LYS A 29 -9.20 2.32 14.58
N LEU A 30 -7.95 2.33 15.03
CA LEU A 30 -7.41 1.41 16.01
C LEU A 30 -6.54 2.19 17.01
N LEU A 31 -7.18 2.65 18.09
CA LEU A 31 -6.55 3.48 19.13
C LEU A 31 -5.29 2.85 19.74
N GLY A 32 -5.20 1.52 19.79
CA GLY A 32 -4.02 0.79 20.24
C GLY A 32 -2.76 1.01 19.39
N LEU A 33 -2.87 1.64 18.20
CA LEU A 33 -1.70 2.04 17.40
C LEU A 33 -1.03 3.31 17.92
N ASN A 34 -1.67 4.04 18.83
CA ASN A 34 -1.10 5.28 19.37
C ASN A 34 0.28 4.99 19.98
N THR A 35 1.24 5.88 19.70
CA THR A 35 2.65 5.80 20.13
C THR A 35 3.44 4.56 19.70
N LEU A 36 2.88 3.63 18.91
CA LEU A 36 3.59 2.42 18.45
C LEU A 36 4.42 2.61 17.16
N GLY A 37 4.24 3.74 16.47
CA GLY A 37 4.99 4.04 15.23
C GLY A 37 4.58 3.19 14.01
N ILE A 38 3.45 2.49 14.08
CA ILE A 38 2.95 1.63 13.01
C ILE A 38 1.54 2.02 12.55
N SER A 39 1.28 1.80 11.27
CA SER A 39 -0.04 1.90 10.65
C SER A 39 -0.17 0.81 9.58
N LEU A 40 -1.40 0.50 9.19
CA LEU A 40 -1.66 -0.50 8.16
C LEU A 40 -2.68 0.01 7.15
N VAL A 41 -2.56 -0.48 5.93
CA VAL A 41 -3.55 -0.23 4.87
C VAL A 41 -3.78 -1.52 4.09
N CYS A 42 -5.04 -1.83 3.82
CA CYS A 42 -5.42 -2.83 2.83
C CYS A 42 -5.95 -2.11 1.59
N LEU A 43 -5.40 -2.47 0.43
CA LEU A 43 -5.73 -1.85 -0.85
C LEU A 43 -6.36 -2.91 -1.75
N ASP A 44 -7.56 -2.61 -2.25
CA ASP A 44 -8.21 -3.39 -3.30
C ASP A 44 -8.17 -2.55 -4.59
N PHE A 45 -7.73 -3.15 -5.70
CA PHE A 45 -7.65 -2.50 -7.01
C PHE A 45 -8.41 -3.30 -8.04
N ALA A 46 -9.12 -2.61 -8.94
CA ALA A 46 -9.59 -3.23 -10.16
C ALA A 46 -8.43 -3.47 -11.14
N PRO A 47 -8.58 -4.42 -12.08
CA PRO A 47 -7.60 -4.63 -13.13
C PRO A 47 -7.29 -3.36 -13.92
N TYR A 48 -6.00 -3.15 -14.17
CA TYR A 48 -5.43 -2.04 -14.95
C TYR A 48 -5.58 -0.65 -14.32
N ASP A 49 -6.09 -0.53 -13.09
CA ASP A 49 -6.19 0.76 -12.42
C ASP A 49 -4.93 1.05 -11.58
N PRO A 50 -4.17 2.11 -11.92
CA PRO A 50 -2.93 2.44 -11.24
C PRO A 50 -3.19 3.14 -9.91
N ASN A 51 -2.40 2.82 -8.89
CA ASN A 51 -2.29 3.69 -7.72
C ASN A 51 -1.41 4.89 -8.13
N PRO A 52 -1.94 6.13 -8.12
CA PRO A 52 -1.19 7.30 -8.55
C PRO A 52 0.14 7.41 -7.82
N SER A 53 1.18 7.87 -8.53
CA SER A 53 2.50 8.04 -7.93
C SER A 53 2.44 9.02 -6.76
N HIS A 54 3.01 8.64 -5.62
CA HIS A 54 3.03 9.46 -4.40
C HIS A 54 4.26 9.17 -3.54
N THR A 55 4.42 9.94 -2.46
CA THR A 55 5.48 9.78 -1.45
C THR A 55 4.89 9.65 -0.06
N HIS A 56 5.64 9.04 0.85
CA HIS A 56 5.39 9.06 2.28
C HIS A 56 6.56 9.76 2.97
N PRO A 57 6.41 11.05 3.36
CA PRO A 57 7.54 11.85 3.85
C PRO A 57 8.12 11.35 5.18
N TYR A 58 7.34 10.60 5.97
CA TYR A 58 7.71 10.21 7.33
C TYR A 58 7.67 8.69 7.57
N ASN A 59 7.38 7.88 6.56
CA ASN A 59 7.20 6.44 6.73
C ASN A 59 7.73 5.63 5.55
N THR A 60 8.35 4.50 5.84
CA THR A 60 8.59 3.41 4.88
C THR A 60 7.28 2.68 4.63
N LYS A 61 7.02 2.25 3.39
CA LYS A 61 5.85 1.39 3.07
C LYS A 61 6.30 -0.05 2.85
N HIS A 62 5.67 -0.95 3.58
CA HIS A 62 5.83 -2.40 3.43
C HIS A 62 4.60 -2.94 2.72
N LEU A 63 4.79 -3.61 1.58
CA LEU A 63 3.70 -4.13 0.76
C LEU A 63 3.82 -5.65 0.64
N VAL A 64 2.73 -6.35 0.95
CA VAL A 64 2.54 -7.78 0.67
C VAL A 64 1.40 -7.94 -0.31
N VAL A 65 1.59 -8.71 -1.38
CA VAL A 65 0.51 -9.03 -2.32
C VAL A 65 -0.31 -10.18 -1.77
N LYS A 66 -1.56 -9.91 -1.40
CA LYS A 66 -2.50 -10.93 -0.91
C LYS A 66 -3.12 -11.73 -2.06
N ASP A 67 -3.40 -11.06 -3.18
CA ASP A 67 -3.91 -11.66 -4.41
C ASP A 67 -3.56 -10.81 -5.63
N GLY A 68 -3.58 -11.40 -6.82
CA GLY A 68 -3.24 -10.74 -8.09
C GLY A 68 -1.75 -10.54 -8.35
N THR A 69 -1.46 -9.70 -9.35
CA THR A 69 -0.10 -9.36 -9.80
C THR A 69 0.05 -7.85 -9.95
N PHE A 70 1.12 -7.30 -9.38
CA PHE A 70 1.37 -5.86 -9.35
C PHE A 70 2.74 -5.51 -9.89
N LEU A 71 2.80 -4.55 -10.82
CA LEU A 71 4.03 -3.83 -11.11
C LEU A 71 4.19 -2.70 -10.09
N VAL A 72 5.24 -2.77 -9.29
CA VAL A 72 5.59 -1.73 -8.33
C VAL A 72 6.93 -1.10 -8.68
N GLY A 73 7.16 0.11 -8.17
CA GLY A 73 8.48 0.72 -8.27
C GLY A 73 8.63 2.02 -7.52
N PHE A 74 9.87 2.47 -7.36
CA PHE A 74 10.24 3.76 -6.80
C PHE A 74 11.44 4.37 -7.54
N VAL A 75 11.62 5.68 -7.37
CA VAL A 75 12.74 6.43 -7.94
C VAL A 75 13.64 6.94 -6.81
N THR A 76 14.95 6.70 -6.91
CA THR A 76 15.93 7.27 -5.97
C THR A 76 16.15 8.76 -6.22
N SER A 77 16.65 9.50 -5.23
CA SER A 77 16.83 10.96 -5.33
C SER A 77 18.18 11.39 -5.93
N ASN A 78 19.21 10.54 -5.90
CA ASN A 78 20.53 10.87 -6.47
C ASN A 78 21.37 9.61 -6.79
N PRO A 79 21.56 9.24 -8.07
CA PRO A 79 20.86 9.79 -9.24
C PRO A 79 19.39 9.35 -9.24
N ASN A 80 18.58 9.95 -10.12
CA ASN A 80 17.21 9.52 -10.38
C ASN A 80 17.20 8.16 -11.09
N LYS A 81 17.21 7.07 -10.33
CA LYS A 81 17.18 5.70 -10.84
C LYS A 81 15.85 5.05 -10.50
N LEU A 82 15.18 4.53 -11.52
CA LEU A 82 13.95 3.77 -11.37
C LEU A 82 14.26 2.32 -10.99
N PHE A 83 13.61 1.83 -9.94
CA PHE A 83 13.57 0.43 -9.55
C PHE A 83 12.15 -0.08 -9.72
N THR A 84 11.98 -1.19 -10.44
CA THR A 84 10.67 -1.83 -10.64
C THR A 84 10.72 -3.32 -10.37
N LYS A 85 9.57 -3.88 -9.98
CA LYS A 85 9.40 -5.32 -9.79
C LYS A 85 7.95 -5.71 -10.05
N VAL A 86 7.76 -6.83 -10.76
CA VAL A 86 6.48 -7.53 -10.81
C VAL A 86 6.37 -8.41 -9.56
N LEU A 87 5.34 -8.17 -8.76
CA LEU A 87 5.00 -8.90 -7.55
C LEU A 87 3.80 -9.80 -7.83
N ASN A 88 3.88 -11.07 -7.44
CA ASN A 88 2.76 -12.00 -7.45
C ASN A 88 2.27 -12.21 -6.00
N LYS A 89 1.13 -12.88 -5.86
CA LYS A 89 0.63 -13.36 -4.56
C LYS A 89 1.74 -13.93 -3.67
N GLY A 90 1.80 -13.44 -2.43
CA GLY A 90 2.79 -13.81 -1.42
C GLY A 90 4.10 -13.02 -1.49
N HIS A 91 4.37 -12.27 -2.56
CA HIS A 91 5.58 -11.46 -2.65
C HIS A 91 5.51 -10.25 -1.71
N PHE A 92 6.69 -9.85 -1.23
CA PHE A 92 6.91 -8.71 -0.37
C PHE A 92 7.81 -7.67 -1.04
N PHE A 93 7.54 -6.39 -0.82
CA PHE A 93 8.35 -5.28 -1.34
C PHE A 93 8.36 -4.11 -0.36
N ILE A 94 9.51 -3.42 -0.28
CA ILE A 94 9.72 -2.26 0.58
C ILE A 94 9.92 -1.02 -0.28
N PHE A 95 9.20 0.05 0.05
CA PHE A 95 9.43 1.39 -0.48
C PHE A 95 10.15 2.24 0.57
N PRO A 96 11.36 2.75 0.28
CA PRO A 96 12.09 3.62 1.21
C PRO A 96 11.32 4.91 1.52
N ILE A 97 11.52 5.43 2.73
CA ILE A 97 10.95 6.69 3.21
C ILE A 97 11.27 7.85 2.25
N GLY A 98 10.27 8.71 2.01
CA GLY A 98 10.43 9.96 1.27
C GLY A 98 10.58 9.82 -0.25
N LEU A 99 10.73 8.60 -0.79
CA LEU A 99 10.88 8.40 -2.24
C LEU A 99 9.54 8.40 -2.97
N LEU A 100 9.56 8.85 -4.24
CA LEU A 100 8.43 8.75 -5.14
C LEU A 100 8.24 7.28 -5.54
N PHE A 101 7.04 6.74 -5.35
CA PHE A 101 6.70 5.36 -5.71
C PHE A 101 5.32 5.21 -6.33
N THR A 102 5.10 4.08 -7.00
CA THR A 102 3.81 3.68 -7.60
C THR A 102 3.58 2.17 -7.45
N SER A 103 2.32 1.75 -7.58
CA SER A 103 1.90 0.35 -7.59
C SER A 103 0.70 0.19 -8.51
N ASN A 104 0.85 -0.60 -9.58
CA ASN A 104 -0.18 -0.81 -10.59
C ASN A 104 -0.51 -2.31 -10.67
N LEU A 105 -1.79 -2.67 -10.77
CA LEU A 105 -2.17 -4.04 -11.09
C LEU A 105 -1.90 -4.28 -12.59
N THR A 106 -1.16 -5.34 -12.91
CA THR A 106 -0.91 -5.79 -14.28
C THR A 106 -1.88 -6.87 -14.71
#